data_AF-A0A4S8QBS6-F1
#
_entry.id   AF-A0A4S8QBS6-F1
#
_cell.length_a   1.000
_cell.length_b   1.000
_cell.length_c   1.000
_cell.angle_alpha   90.00
_cell.angle_beta   90.00
_cell.angle_gamma   90.00
#
_symmetry.space_group_name_H-M   'P 1'
#
loop_
_entity.id
_entity.type
_entity.pdbx_description
1 polymer ?
#
loop_
_entity_poly.entity_id
_entity_poly.type
_entity_poly.pdbx_seq_one_letter_code
_entity_poly.pdbx_strand_id
1 'polypeptide(L)'
;MAREDRLGDDSELLTGFDESQPIDRGFETALRGFDKRQVNRYIATMQLQMDTLAGERAEALAQIDRLVVQVQQLQAQIQDLRRRSAAGDKASYRHLGVRIEHMLTLAEEQAAEIKAKAHTDTEHLHAHAQNKLREAEGQIDEARKDFETTLKARRAAAEKAEADRRAIIDAEINKRAREAQAVVDQAKQQAAALVAEAEQDAENKRAAADEQTRQLVAHVERLRAEAQQIKDDASVNAEQAVAEAREKAERIVSEAEAEAERKRAEHEADMRDLRTETVESLERFKQETETFAQTVRTEAENEATRVRAEAADQSTLTRTEAADEAKRVRQEAQRRVEEAETEALRVTAEAEELAEKLHGDADKAARAKREEAEAAALRLGEETERETQRLRSEAADASRKEREAAEIAARKLTEETAAETKRLRGQASTEAQQLTKDAAQKAKQLSDAAAAEAKQLRETADADRVKAETEVAKARAELAEIEAEREKLLADAKAQAAQLLKDANLQTEEIKAEREQFVSEAEKRAATAKRRAEELSKSAKQTARRDSEAILATARAQAKKLMEEARGAKSDEAADEQSKEPAQANQKSGRKRPAGGKQTSEAAEKVSSS
;
A
#
# COMPACT_ATOMS: atom_id res chain seq x y z
N MET A 1 -29.14 -7.64 -99.03
CA MET A 1 -30.02 -6.92 -98.09
C MET A 1 -29.58 -7.37 -96.70
N ALA A 2 -29.28 -6.54 -95.71
CA ALA A 2 -29.27 -5.10 -95.58
C ALA A 2 -28.21 -4.73 -94.52
N ARG A 3 -27.78 -3.47 -94.52
CA ARG A 3 -26.77 -2.88 -93.63
C ARG A 3 -27.30 -2.81 -92.19
N GLU A 4 -26.45 -3.12 -91.22
CA GLU A 4 -26.64 -2.69 -89.83
C GLU A 4 -25.75 -1.47 -89.58
N ASP A 5 -26.40 -0.32 -89.48
CA ASP A 5 -25.83 0.95 -89.03
C ASP A 5 -25.57 0.87 -87.52
N ARG A 6 -24.29 0.91 -87.14
CA ARG A 6 -23.87 1.28 -85.78
C ARG A 6 -23.75 2.81 -85.73
N LEU A 7 -24.84 3.46 -85.34
CA LEU A 7 -24.80 4.82 -84.81
C LEU A 7 -24.25 4.76 -83.39
N GLY A 8 -23.18 5.54 -83.18
CA GLY A 8 -22.39 5.59 -81.97
C GLY A 8 -23.16 6.18 -80.78
N ASP A 9 -22.84 5.61 -79.64
CA ASP A 9 -23.27 5.98 -78.30
C ASP A 9 -22.48 7.23 -77.88
N ASP A 10 -22.89 8.40 -78.37
CA ASP A 10 -22.37 9.73 -77.96
C ASP A 10 -22.90 10.12 -76.55
N SER A 11 -22.87 9.18 -75.60
CA SER A 11 -23.22 9.42 -74.19
C SER A 11 -22.06 9.23 -73.21
N GLU A 12 -20.89 8.79 -73.67
CA GLU A 12 -19.71 8.58 -72.79
C GLU A 12 -18.82 9.82 -72.61
N LEU A 13 -19.06 10.93 -73.31
CA LEU A 13 -18.24 12.14 -73.23
C LEU A 13 -18.76 13.21 -72.25
N LEU A 14 -19.88 12.97 -71.57
CA LEU A 14 -20.48 13.91 -70.60
C LEU A 14 -20.68 13.34 -69.19
N THR A 15 -20.06 12.21 -68.86
CA THR A 15 -20.14 11.58 -67.52
C THR A 15 -19.02 12.00 -66.56
N GLY A 16 -18.25 13.04 -66.90
CA GLY A 16 -17.13 13.52 -66.07
C GLY A 16 -17.49 14.52 -64.98
N PHE A 17 -18.74 15.00 -64.92
CA PHE A 17 -19.22 15.88 -63.86
C PHE A 17 -20.06 15.06 -62.86
N ASP A 18 -19.37 14.41 -61.93
CA ASP A 18 -19.95 13.85 -60.71
C ASP A 18 -20.41 15.00 -59.80
N GLU A 19 -21.56 15.59 -60.11
CA GLU A 19 -22.31 16.40 -59.15
C GLU A 19 -23.06 15.47 -58.20
N SER A 20 -22.82 15.70 -56.90
CA SER A 20 -23.53 15.14 -55.73
C SER A 20 -22.96 13.87 -55.07
N GLN A 21 -21.65 13.84 -54.77
CA GLN A 21 -21.28 13.31 -53.46
C GLN A 21 -21.58 14.35 -52.39
N PRO A 22 -22.46 14.07 -51.41
CA PRO A 22 -22.54 14.91 -50.22
C PRO A 22 -21.17 14.86 -49.53
N ILE A 23 -20.42 15.95 -49.57
CA ILE A 23 -19.17 16.09 -48.83
C ILE A 23 -19.54 16.24 -47.35
N ASP A 24 -19.89 15.13 -46.72
CA ASP A 24 -19.88 15.04 -45.27
C ASP A 24 -18.54 14.43 -44.85
N ARG A 25 -17.49 15.22 -44.99
CA ARG A 25 -16.19 14.96 -44.34
C ARG A 25 -16.17 15.77 -43.06
N GLY A 26 -16.88 15.29 -42.04
CA GLY A 26 -16.82 15.87 -40.71
C GLY A 26 -15.35 15.95 -40.26
N PHE A 27 -14.92 17.15 -39.84
CA PHE A 27 -13.63 17.28 -39.17
C PHE A 27 -13.72 16.60 -37.80
N GLU A 28 -12.62 15.98 -37.35
CA GLU A 28 -12.57 15.35 -36.04
C GLU A 28 -12.74 16.42 -34.94
N THR A 29 -13.58 16.13 -33.95
CA THR A 29 -13.92 17.08 -32.88
C THR A 29 -13.00 16.84 -31.67
N ALA A 30 -12.16 17.81 -31.34
CA ALA A 30 -11.39 17.87 -30.11
C ALA A 30 -12.24 18.48 -28.97
N LEU A 31 -11.71 18.43 -27.73
CA LEU A 31 -12.38 18.89 -26.50
C LEU A 31 -12.93 20.34 -26.55
N ARG A 32 -12.57 21.12 -27.57
CA ARG A 32 -13.08 22.47 -27.85
C ARG A 32 -13.20 22.71 -29.37
N GLY A 33 -14.10 21.97 -30.05
CA GLY A 33 -14.41 22.15 -31.48
C GLY A 33 -13.56 21.29 -32.42
N PHE A 34 -13.47 21.64 -33.71
CA PHE A 34 -12.76 20.82 -34.72
C PHE A 34 -11.22 20.89 -34.60
N ASP A 35 -10.51 19.83 -35.02
CA ASP A 35 -9.05 19.82 -35.06
C ASP A 35 -8.51 20.86 -36.05
N LYS A 36 -7.93 21.93 -35.49
CA LYS A 36 -7.34 23.05 -36.21
C LYS A 36 -6.27 22.62 -37.23
N ARG A 37 -5.55 21.52 -36.98
CA ARG A 37 -4.51 21.03 -37.92
C ARG A 37 -5.13 20.38 -39.15
N GLN A 38 -6.22 19.64 -38.97
CA GLN A 38 -6.96 19.00 -40.06
C GLN A 38 -7.66 20.05 -40.95
N VAL A 39 -8.30 21.05 -40.33
CA VAL A 39 -8.97 22.15 -41.03
C VAL A 39 -7.97 22.98 -41.85
N ASN A 40 -6.83 23.36 -41.24
CA ASN A 40 -5.82 24.15 -41.95
C ASN A 40 -5.21 23.40 -43.14
N ARG A 41 -5.00 22.09 -43.01
CA ARG A 41 -4.50 21.26 -44.12
C ARG A 41 -5.51 21.20 -45.26
N TYR A 42 -6.79 21.03 -44.94
CA TYR A 42 -7.86 21.00 -45.93
C TYR A 42 -8.00 22.34 -46.67
N ILE A 43 -7.97 23.46 -45.95
CA ILE A 43 -7.99 24.80 -46.57
C ILE A 43 -6.79 24.99 -47.50
N ALA A 44 -5.59 24.56 -47.09
CA ALA A 44 -4.40 24.65 -47.94
C ALA A 44 -4.52 23.78 -49.20
N THR A 45 -5.11 22.57 -49.10
CA THR A 45 -5.37 21.72 -50.26
C THR A 45 -6.40 22.34 -51.21
N MET A 46 -7.49 22.92 -50.67
CA MET A 46 -8.50 23.60 -51.47
C MET A 46 -7.94 24.83 -52.17
N GLN A 47 -7.09 25.61 -51.50
CA GLN A 47 -6.40 26.74 -52.12
C GLN A 47 -5.50 26.31 -53.28
N LEU A 48 -4.71 25.24 -53.09
CA LEU A 48 -3.89 24.68 -54.16
C LEU A 48 -4.73 24.23 -55.36
N GLN A 49 -5.88 23.60 -55.12
CA GLN A 49 -6.80 23.19 -56.19
C GLN A 49 -7.40 24.38 -56.95
N MET A 50 -7.73 25.47 -56.27
CA MET A 50 -8.20 26.69 -56.91
C MET A 50 -7.12 27.33 -57.79
N ASP A 51 -5.87 27.33 -57.34
CA ASP A 51 -4.74 27.86 -58.11
C ASP A 51 -4.46 27.00 -59.36
N THR A 52 -4.54 25.66 -59.25
CA THR A 52 -4.39 24.77 -60.41
C THR A 52 -5.50 24.97 -61.43
N LEU A 53 -6.76 25.08 -60.99
CA LEU A 53 -7.90 25.31 -61.88
C LEU A 53 -7.83 26.69 -62.57
N ALA A 54 -7.30 27.70 -61.87
CA ALA A 54 -7.05 29.01 -62.46
C ALA A 54 -5.96 28.96 -63.55
N GLY A 55 -4.91 28.15 -63.36
CA GLY A 55 -3.87 27.89 -64.35
C GLY A 55 -4.42 27.19 -65.60
N GLU A 56 -5.18 26.12 -65.42
CA GLU A 56 -5.82 25.38 -66.53
C GLU A 56 -6.77 26.28 -67.34
N ARG A 57 -7.54 27.14 -66.66
CA ARG A 57 -8.41 28.13 -67.32
C ARG A 57 -7.60 29.13 -68.17
N ALA A 58 -6.44 29.58 -67.70
CA ALA A 58 -5.59 30.50 -68.46
C ALA A 58 -4.99 29.83 -69.71
N GLU A 59 -4.59 28.56 -69.61
CA GLU A 59 -4.09 27.78 -70.74
C GLU A 59 -5.17 27.55 -71.81
N ALA A 60 -6.40 27.23 -71.40
CA ALA A 60 -7.53 27.06 -72.31
C ALA A 60 -7.85 28.35 -73.08
N LEU A 61 -7.82 29.52 -72.42
CA LEU A 61 -8.00 30.81 -73.10
C LEU A 61 -6.88 31.09 -74.12
N ALA A 62 -5.63 30.77 -73.79
CA ALA A 62 -4.51 30.93 -74.72
C ALA A 62 -4.62 30.00 -75.95
N GLN A 63 -5.23 28.81 -75.80
CA GLN A 63 -5.51 27.92 -76.93
C GLN A 63 -6.57 28.49 -77.86
N ILE A 64 -7.62 29.12 -77.32
CA ILE A 64 -8.67 29.80 -78.10
C ILE A 64 -8.07 30.94 -78.93
N ASP A 65 -7.22 31.78 -78.33
CA ASP A 65 -6.57 32.89 -79.05
C ASP A 65 -5.70 32.41 -80.22
N ARG A 66 -4.99 31.28 -80.07
CA ARG A 66 -4.19 30.68 -81.16
C ARG A 66 -5.07 30.21 -82.31
N LEU A 67 -6.22 29.60 -82.03
CA LEU A 67 -7.16 29.13 -83.05
C LEU A 67 -7.75 30.29 -83.85
N VAL A 68 -8.05 31.42 -83.20
CA VAL A 68 -8.54 32.64 -83.87
C VAL A 68 -7.53 33.17 -84.90
N VAL A 69 -6.23 33.18 -84.57
CA VAL A 69 -5.16 33.60 -85.51
C VAL A 69 -5.06 32.66 -86.71
N GLN A 70 -5.19 31.35 -86.51
CA GLN A 70 -5.15 30.37 -87.62
C GLN A 70 -6.31 30.55 -88.61
N VAL A 71 -7.51 30.83 -88.12
CA VAL A 71 -8.69 31.08 -88.97
C VAL A 71 -8.47 32.33 -89.84
N GLN A 72 -7.89 33.40 -89.29
CA GLN A 72 -7.59 34.62 -90.04
C GLN A 72 -6.54 34.37 -91.14
N GLN A 73 -5.51 33.55 -90.88
CA GLN A 73 -4.49 33.19 -91.88
C GLN A 73 -5.07 32.39 -93.04
N LEU A 74 -5.94 31.41 -92.78
CA LEU A 74 -6.58 30.62 -93.82
C LEU A 74 -7.49 31.47 -94.72
N GLN A 75 -8.19 32.44 -94.15
CA GLN A 75 -9.02 33.38 -94.92
C GLN A 75 -8.17 34.24 -95.89
N ALA A 76 -6.95 34.64 -95.51
CA ALA A 76 -6.04 35.39 -96.39
C ALA A 76 -5.51 34.54 -97.55
N GLN A 77 -5.18 33.27 -97.31
CA GLN A 77 -4.67 32.36 -98.35
C GLN A 77 -5.70 32.08 -99.46
N ILE A 78 -6.98 32.00 -99.11
CA ILE A 78 -8.07 31.81 -100.08
C ILE A 78 -8.20 33.02 -101.02
N GLN A 79 -8.00 34.24 -100.51
CA GLN A 79 -8.05 35.46 -101.32
C GLN A 79 -6.87 35.55 -102.31
N ASP A 80 -5.68 35.09 -101.91
CA ASP A 80 -4.49 35.09 -102.75
C ASP A 80 -4.57 34.09 -103.91
N LEU A 81 -5.13 32.90 -103.67
CA LEU A 81 -5.29 31.88 -104.72
C LEU A 81 -6.28 32.34 -105.80
N ARG A 82 -7.34 33.07 -105.42
CA ARG A 82 -8.30 33.65 -106.38
C ARG A 82 -7.67 34.71 -107.29
N ARG A 83 -6.62 35.40 -106.84
CA ARG A 83 -5.88 36.38 -107.67
C ARG A 83 -4.95 35.73 -108.69
N ARG A 84 -4.40 34.56 -108.38
CA ARG A 84 -3.40 33.89 -109.24
C ARG A 84 -4.01 33.15 -110.43
N SER A 85 -5.27 32.70 -110.35
CA SER A 85 -5.90 31.91 -111.42
C SER A 85 -6.50 32.74 -112.57
N ALA A 86 -6.37 34.06 -112.56
CA ALA A 86 -7.04 34.96 -113.52
C ALA A 86 -6.24 35.28 -114.80
N ALA A 87 -5.03 34.74 -114.99
CA ALA A 87 -4.19 35.06 -116.16
C ALA A 87 -3.52 33.81 -116.75
N GLY A 88 -3.92 33.42 -117.96
CA GLY A 88 -3.22 32.39 -118.73
C GLY A 88 -3.75 32.26 -120.16
N ASP A 89 -3.02 32.79 -121.13
CA ASP A 89 -3.33 32.74 -122.57
C ASP A 89 -2.22 31.95 -123.32
N LYS A 90 -2.63 31.14 -124.30
CA LYS A 90 -1.76 30.18 -125.04
C LYS A 90 -1.25 30.80 -126.36
N ALA A 91 0.03 30.64 -126.67
CA ALA A 91 0.61 31.01 -127.98
C ALA A 91 0.82 29.79 -128.90
N SER A 92 0.52 29.95 -130.20
CA SER A 92 0.66 28.94 -131.27
C SER A 92 1.70 29.39 -132.31
N TYR A 93 2.55 28.46 -132.77
CA TYR A 93 3.56 28.66 -133.82
C TYR A 93 3.11 27.98 -135.12
N ARG A 94 2.85 28.74 -136.20
CA ARG A 94 2.29 28.23 -137.47
C ARG A 94 3.23 28.26 -138.68
N HIS A 95 4.54 28.48 -138.53
CA HIS A 95 5.45 28.57 -139.70
C HIS A 95 6.82 27.93 -139.49
N LEU A 96 6.87 26.60 -139.48
CA LEU A 96 8.14 25.88 -139.37
C LEU A 96 8.08 24.60 -140.22
N GLY A 97 8.56 24.69 -141.47
CA GLY A 97 8.45 23.64 -142.49
C GLY A 97 9.35 22.42 -142.25
N VAL A 98 9.04 21.33 -142.97
CA VAL A 98 9.53 19.93 -142.98
C VAL A 98 10.95 19.63 -142.45
N ARG A 99 11.94 20.51 -142.63
CA ARG A 99 13.30 20.29 -142.07
C ARG A 99 13.34 20.50 -140.55
N ILE A 100 12.48 21.38 -140.05
CA ILE A 100 12.31 21.60 -138.62
C ILE A 100 11.34 20.58 -138.04
N GLU A 101 10.41 20.01 -138.81
CA GLU A 101 9.72 18.80 -138.37
C GLU A 101 10.72 17.68 -138.08
N HIS A 102 11.73 17.44 -138.92
CA HIS A 102 12.73 16.39 -138.64
C HIS A 102 13.65 16.72 -137.45
N MET A 103 14.04 17.99 -137.27
CA MET A 103 14.79 18.42 -136.07
C MET A 103 13.92 18.43 -134.82
N LEU A 104 12.62 18.73 -134.93
CA LEU A 104 11.65 18.65 -133.85
C LEU A 104 11.34 17.21 -133.51
N THR A 105 11.20 16.29 -134.47
CA THR A 105 10.99 14.87 -134.17
C THR A 105 12.22 14.27 -133.49
N LEU A 106 13.43 14.60 -133.94
CA LEU A 106 14.67 14.11 -133.33
C LEU A 106 14.91 14.76 -131.96
N ALA A 107 14.55 16.04 -131.79
CA ALA A 107 14.53 16.70 -130.48
C ALA A 107 13.40 16.19 -129.57
N GLU A 108 12.25 15.80 -130.12
CA GLU A 108 11.13 15.18 -129.39
C GLU A 108 11.51 13.77 -128.93
N GLU A 109 12.18 12.99 -129.77
CA GLU A 109 12.74 11.69 -129.42
C GLU A 109 13.83 11.82 -128.35
N GLN A 110 14.78 12.74 -128.50
CA GLN A 110 15.79 13.01 -127.46
C GLN A 110 15.18 13.58 -126.17
N ALA A 111 14.18 14.46 -126.26
CA ALA A 111 13.46 14.96 -125.09
C ALA A 111 12.63 13.86 -124.44
N ALA A 112 12.04 12.94 -125.21
CA ALA A 112 11.34 11.77 -124.71
C ALA A 112 12.32 10.80 -124.02
N GLU A 113 13.52 10.59 -124.57
CA GLU A 113 14.56 9.76 -123.96
C GLU A 113 15.11 10.38 -122.68
N ILE A 114 15.37 11.70 -122.64
CA ILE A 114 15.79 12.41 -121.43
C ILE A 114 14.69 12.39 -120.39
N LYS A 115 13.42 12.59 -120.78
CA LYS A 115 12.27 12.48 -119.87
C LYS A 115 12.12 11.06 -119.33
N ALA A 116 12.28 10.03 -120.17
CA ALA A 116 12.23 8.64 -119.74
C ALA A 116 13.35 8.33 -118.74
N LYS A 117 14.60 8.72 -119.04
CA LYS A 117 15.74 8.56 -118.11
C LYS A 117 15.55 9.34 -116.81
N ALA A 118 15.11 10.59 -116.89
CA ALA A 118 14.80 11.38 -115.70
C ALA A 118 13.67 10.75 -114.89
N HIS A 119 12.65 10.18 -115.55
CA HIS A 119 11.55 9.50 -114.88
C HIS A 119 12.05 8.25 -114.15
N THR A 120 12.82 7.39 -114.83
CA THR A 120 13.41 6.19 -114.20
C THR A 120 14.36 6.55 -113.05
N ASP A 121 15.17 7.60 -113.19
CA ASP A 121 16.05 8.06 -112.11
C ASP A 121 15.26 8.61 -110.93
N THR A 122 14.17 9.36 -111.17
CA THR A 122 13.28 9.82 -110.09
C THR A 122 12.56 8.67 -109.41
N GLU A 123 12.12 7.65 -110.16
CA GLU A 123 11.52 6.45 -109.63
C GLU A 123 12.52 5.66 -108.78
N HIS A 124 13.77 5.51 -109.24
CA HIS A 124 14.85 4.88 -108.47
C HIS A 124 15.17 5.65 -107.19
N LEU A 125 15.25 6.99 -107.26
CA LEU A 125 15.47 7.83 -106.08
C LEU A 125 14.28 7.77 -105.11
N HIS A 126 13.04 7.75 -105.61
CA HIS A 126 11.84 7.58 -104.80
C HIS A 126 11.79 6.20 -104.15
N ALA A 127 12.07 5.13 -104.89
CA ALA A 127 12.13 3.77 -104.35
C ALA A 127 13.22 3.65 -103.28
N HIS A 128 14.40 4.21 -103.52
CA HIS A 128 15.49 4.23 -102.54
C HIS A 128 15.16 5.07 -101.29
N ALA A 129 14.52 6.24 -101.46
CA ALA A 129 14.05 7.05 -100.34
C ALA A 129 12.94 6.35 -99.54
N GLN A 130 11.99 5.70 -100.20
CA GLN A 130 10.95 4.89 -99.57
C GLN A 130 11.53 3.71 -98.80
N ASN A 131 12.55 3.03 -99.35
CA ASN A 131 13.23 1.94 -98.65
C ASN A 131 13.96 2.45 -97.40
N LYS A 132 14.67 3.59 -97.48
CA LYS A 132 15.30 4.20 -96.31
C LYS A 132 14.30 4.66 -95.25
N LEU A 133 13.14 5.18 -95.66
CA LEU A 133 12.06 5.53 -94.74
C LEU A 133 11.52 4.28 -94.04
N ARG A 134 11.24 3.21 -94.79
CA ARG A 134 10.81 1.93 -94.21
C ARG A 134 11.86 1.33 -93.26
N GLU A 135 13.14 1.40 -93.60
CA GLU A 135 14.24 0.96 -92.74
C GLU A 135 14.31 1.79 -91.45
N ALA A 136 14.19 3.11 -91.55
CA ALA A 136 14.19 4.01 -90.40
C ALA A 136 12.95 3.83 -89.51
N GLU A 137 11.78 3.63 -90.11
CA GLU A 137 10.53 3.31 -89.40
C GLU A 137 10.66 1.97 -88.66
N GLY A 138 11.22 0.94 -89.32
CA GLY A 138 11.51 -0.35 -88.70
C GLY A 138 12.45 -0.23 -87.50
N GLN A 139 13.53 0.56 -87.62
CA GLN A 139 14.46 0.81 -86.51
C GLN A 139 13.81 1.57 -85.35
N ILE A 140 12.92 2.53 -85.63
CA ILE A 140 12.18 3.27 -84.59
C ILE A 140 11.23 2.34 -83.85
N ASP A 141 10.52 1.46 -84.56
CA ASP A 141 9.58 0.52 -83.95
C ASP A 141 10.30 -0.57 -83.14
N GLU A 142 11.47 -1.03 -83.60
CA GLU A 142 12.33 -1.94 -82.86
C GLU A 142 12.86 -1.27 -81.58
N ALA A 143 13.40 -0.05 -81.70
CA ALA A 143 13.84 0.72 -80.54
C ALA A 143 12.71 0.98 -79.54
N ARG A 144 11.49 1.30 -80.01
CA ARG A 144 10.31 1.46 -79.15
C ARG A 144 9.97 0.19 -78.38
N LYS A 145 9.98 -0.96 -79.03
CA LYS A 145 9.74 -2.26 -78.38
C LYS A 145 10.82 -2.57 -77.34
N ASP A 146 12.08 -2.30 -77.65
CA ASP A 146 13.19 -2.48 -76.71
C ASP A 146 13.08 -1.53 -75.51
N PHE A 147 12.67 -0.28 -75.73
CA PHE A 147 12.39 0.65 -74.63
C PHE A 147 11.20 0.19 -73.78
N GLU A 148 10.11 -0.27 -74.39
CA GLU A 148 8.95 -0.77 -73.64
C GLU A 148 9.28 -2.02 -72.83
N THR A 149 10.04 -2.95 -73.40
CA THR A 149 10.45 -4.18 -72.69
C THR A 149 11.40 -3.84 -71.53
N THR A 150 12.38 -2.96 -71.74
CA THR A 150 13.28 -2.51 -70.67
C THR A 150 12.57 -1.71 -69.60
N LEU A 151 11.58 -0.86 -69.95
CA LEU A 151 10.75 -0.15 -68.98
C LEU A 151 9.87 -1.11 -68.17
N LYS A 152 9.23 -2.09 -68.80
CA LYS A 152 8.48 -3.14 -68.11
C LYS A 152 9.37 -3.94 -67.17
N ALA A 153 10.58 -4.31 -67.61
CA ALA A 153 11.54 -5.02 -66.78
C ALA A 153 12.01 -4.17 -65.57
N ARG A 154 12.29 -2.88 -65.77
CA ARG A 154 12.64 -1.96 -64.67
C ARG A 154 11.50 -1.75 -63.69
N ARG A 155 10.26 -1.61 -64.17
CA ARG A 155 9.07 -1.50 -63.31
C ARG A 155 8.87 -2.77 -62.49
N ALA A 156 8.92 -3.94 -63.12
CA ALA A 156 8.79 -5.21 -62.41
C ALA A 156 9.92 -5.42 -61.38
N ALA A 157 11.16 -5.01 -61.70
CA ALA A 157 12.27 -5.06 -60.75
C ALA A 157 12.08 -4.09 -59.58
N ALA A 158 11.58 -2.88 -59.82
CA ALA A 158 11.27 -1.90 -58.78
C ALA A 158 10.13 -2.38 -57.87
N GLU A 159 9.04 -2.91 -58.45
CA GLU A 159 7.91 -3.49 -57.70
C GLU A 159 8.37 -4.67 -56.83
N LYS A 160 9.22 -5.55 -57.38
CA LYS A 160 9.79 -6.66 -56.60
C LYS A 160 10.66 -6.16 -55.44
N ALA A 161 11.52 -5.17 -55.67
CA ALA A 161 12.36 -4.59 -54.62
C ALA A 161 11.53 -3.90 -53.53
N GLU A 162 10.43 -3.23 -53.89
CA GLU A 162 9.50 -2.68 -52.91
C GLU A 162 8.75 -3.77 -52.12
N ALA A 163 8.29 -4.82 -52.79
CA ALA A 163 7.64 -5.96 -52.13
C ALA A 163 8.58 -6.66 -51.14
N ASP A 164 9.84 -6.88 -51.53
CA ASP A 164 10.86 -7.47 -50.65
C ASP A 164 11.14 -6.57 -49.44
N ARG A 165 11.24 -5.24 -49.63
CA ARG A 165 11.41 -4.28 -48.52
C ARG A 165 10.21 -4.29 -47.57
N ARG A 166 8.99 -4.31 -48.09
CA ARG A 166 7.77 -4.41 -47.28
C ARG A 166 7.73 -5.71 -46.50
N ALA A 167 8.04 -6.85 -47.13
CA ALA A 167 8.09 -8.14 -46.47
C ALA A 167 9.12 -8.19 -45.32
N ILE A 168 10.30 -7.58 -45.50
CA ILE A 168 11.32 -7.47 -44.44
C ILE A 168 10.81 -6.61 -43.28
N ILE A 169 10.21 -5.45 -43.58
CA ILE A 169 9.66 -4.54 -42.57
C ILE A 169 8.52 -5.24 -41.79
N ASP A 170 7.60 -5.89 -42.49
CA ASP A 170 6.49 -6.62 -41.87
C ASP A 170 6.99 -7.79 -41.02
N ALA A 171 8.02 -8.50 -41.47
CA ALA A 171 8.64 -9.56 -40.67
C ALA A 171 9.29 -9.02 -39.39
N GLU A 172 10.01 -7.90 -39.48
CA GLU A 172 10.64 -7.25 -38.33
C GLU A 172 9.60 -6.66 -37.36
N ILE A 173 8.53 -6.04 -37.87
CA ILE A 173 7.40 -5.54 -37.04
C ILE A 173 6.73 -6.71 -36.32
N ASN A 174 6.45 -7.81 -37.02
CA ASN A 174 5.84 -9.00 -36.42
C ASN A 174 6.76 -9.65 -35.38
N LYS A 175 8.07 -9.68 -35.63
CA LYS A 175 9.07 -10.16 -34.67
C LYS A 175 9.07 -9.30 -33.40
N ARG A 176 9.16 -7.98 -33.54
CA ARG A 176 9.12 -7.04 -32.40
C ARG A 176 7.80 -7.09 -31.65
N ALA A 177 6.68 -7.27 -32.35
CA ALA A 177 5.37 -7.43 -31.72
C ALA A 177 5.31 -8.70 -30.87
N ARG A 178 5.89 -9.82 -31.33
CA ARG A 178 5.99 -11.07 -30.56
C ARG A 178 6.92 -10.92 -29.36
N GLU A 179 8.07 -10.27 -29.51
CA GLU A 179 9.00 -9.99 -28.41
C GLU A 179 8.35 -9.09 -27.36
N ALA A 180 7.67 -8.02 -27.78
CA ALA A 180 6.92 -7.13 -26.89
C ALA A 180 5.81 -7.89 -26.15
N GLN A 181 5.06 -8.76 -26.84
CA GLN A 181 4.04 -9.58 -26.21
C GLN A 181 4.64 -10.57 -25.20
N ALA A 182 5.76 -11.20 -25.53
CA ALA A 182 6.46 -12.11 -24.62
C ALA A 182 6.96 -11.40 -23.36
N VAL A 183 7.48 -10.17 -23.48
CA VAL A 183 7.88 -9.35 -22.32
C VAL A 183 6.66 -8.98 -21.47
N VAL A 184 5.52 -8.63 -22.09
CA VAL A 184 4.27 -8.34 -21.37
C VAL A 184 3.75 -9.59 -20.65
N ASP A 185 3.80 -10.75 -21.30
CA ASP A 185 3.34 -12.00 -20.70
C ASP A 185 4.26 -12.44 -19.54
N GLN A 186 5.58 -12.26 -19.70
CA GLN A 186 6.55 -12.49 -18.64
C GLN A 186 6.33 -11.52 -17.46
N ALA A 187 6.12 -10.23 -17.73
CA ALA A 187 5.82 -9.24 -16.68
C ALA A 187 4.51 -9.57 -15.95
N LYS A 188 3.49 -10.02 -16.66
CA LYS A 188 2.23 -10.50 -16.07
C LYS A 188 2.43 -11.74 -15.19
N GLN A 189 3.22 -12.70 -15.65
CA GLN A 189 3.55 -13.90 -14.86
C GLN A 189 4.35 -13.55 -13.61
N GLN A 190 5.33 -12.65 -13.71
CA GLN A 190 6.10 -12.17 -12.56
C GLN A 190 5.23 -11.39 -11.57
N ALA A 191 4.34 -10.52 -12.07
CA ALA A 191 3.38 -9.83 -11.22
C ALA A 191 2.42 -10.80 -10.52
N ALA A 192 1.89 -11.79 -11.24
CA ALA A 192 1.03 -12.83 -10.65
C ALA A 192 1.78 -13.68 -9.62
N ALA A 193 3.05 -14.02 -9.86
CA ALA A 193 3.88 -14.76 -8.92
C ALA A 193 4.16 -13.94 -7.64
N LEU A 194 4.51 -12.65 -7.78
CA LEU A 194 4.72 -11.76 -6.65
C LEU A 194 3.44 -11.54 -5.83
N VAL A 195 2.28 -11.45 -6.49
CA VAL A 195 0.98 -11.36 -5.80
C VAL A 195 0.70 -12.66 -5.05
N ALA A 196 0.89 -13.82 -5.68
CA ALA A 196 0.70 -15.12 -5.03
C ALA A 196 1.64 -15.33 -3.83
N GLU A 197 2.91 -14.92 -3.96
CA GLU A 197 3.90 -14.95 -2.87
C GLU A 197 3.47 -14.01 -1.73
N ALA A 198 3.04 -12.78 -2.05
CA ALA A 198 2.56 -11.83 -1.04
C ALA A 198 1.27 -12.32 -0.34
N GLU A 199 0.36 -12.98 -1.06
CA GLU A 199 -0.84 -13.60 -0.50
C GLU A 199 -0.47 -14.76 0.44
N GLN A 200 0.46 -15.63 0.02
CA GLN A 200 0.95 -16.73 0.85
C GLN A 200 1.67 -16.22 2.11
N ASP A 201 2.49 -15.18 2.00
CA ASP A 201 3.13 -14.53 3.14
C ASP A 201 2.11 -13.89 4.09
N ALA A 202 1.07 -13.26 3.56
CA ALA A 202 -0.02 -12.71 4.35
C ALA A 202 -0.80 -13.82 5.08
N GLU A 203 -1.06 -14.95 4.41
CA GLU A 203 -1.73 -16.11 4.99
C GLU A 203 -0.86 -16.75 6.09
N ASN A 204 0.44 -16.94 5.84
CA ASN A 204 1.39 -17.45 6.83
C ASN A 204 1.46 -16.54 8.08
N LYS A 205 1.51 -15.22 7.89
CA LYS A 205 1.50 -14.25 9.00
C LYS A 205 0.19 -14.27 9.77
N ARG A 206 -0.95 -14.40 9.08
CA ARG A 206 -2.27 -14.56 9.73
C ARG A 206 -2.35 -15.85 10.51
N ALA A 207 -1.92 -16.97 9.94
CA ALA A 207 -1.90 -18.27 10.61
C ALA A 207 -0.98 -18.25 11.85
N ALA A 208 0.20 -17.61 11.75
CA ALA A 208 1.10 -17.44 12.89
C ALA A 208 0.48 -16.55 13.99
N ALA A 209 -0.18 -15.44 13.63
CA ALA A 209 -0.87 -14.58 14.58
C ALA A 209 -2.08 -15.26 15.24
N ASP A 210 -2.84 -16.05 14.49
CA ASP A 210 -3.96 -16.85 15.01
C ASP A 210 -3.46 -17.92 15.99
N GLU A 211 -2.34 -18.57 15.68
CA GLU A 211 -1.71 -19.55 16.58
C GLU A 211 -1.19 -18.87 17.86
N GLN A 212 -0.53 -17.71 17.76
CA GLN A 212 -0.14 -16.95 18.95
C GLN A 212 -1.34 -16.51 19.78
N THR A 213 -2.44 -16.10 19.13
CA THR A 213 -3.69 -15.75 19.81
C THR A 213 -4.28 -16.97 20.52
N ARG A 214 -4.30 -18.14 19.89
CA ARG A 214 -4.74 -19.40 20.53
C ARG A 214 -3.86 -19.75 21.73
N GLN A 215 -2.54 -19.61 21.61
CA GLN A 215 -1.60 -19.87 22.70
C GLN A 215 -1.81 -18.91 23.88
N LEU A 216 -2.04 -17.62 23.61
CA LEU A 216 -2.34 -16.63 24.64
C LEU A 216 -3.70 -16.92 25.31
N VAL A 217 -4.74 -17.24 24.53
CA VAL A 217 -6.05 -17.61 25.09
C VAL A 217 -5.92 -18.85 25.97
N ALA A 218 -5.24 -19.92 25.49
CA ALA A 218 -5.00 -21.12 26.27
C ALA A 218 -4.17 -20.84 27.54
N HIS A 219 -3.19 -19.93 27.47
CA HIS A 219 -2.42 -19.52 28.64
C HIS A 219 -3.27 -18.75 29.66
N VAL A 220 -4.12 -17.82 29.21
CA VAL A 220 -5.06 -17.07 30.06
C VAL A 220 -6.09 -18.01 30.69
N GLU A 221 -6.61 -18.98 29.94
CA GLU A 221 -7.51 -20.00 30.47
C GLU A 221 -6.84 -20.85 31.54
N ARG A 222 -5.58 -21.26 31.32
CA ARG A 222 -4.79 -21.98 32.33
C ARG A 222 -4.57 -21.15 33.59
N LEU A 223 -4.18 -19.88 33.45
CA LEU A 223 -4.02 -18.97 34.59
C LEU A 223 -5.34 -18.74 35.34
N ARG A 224 -6.48 -18.69 34.63
CA ARG A 224 -7.80 -18.61 35.26
C ARG A 224 -8.14 -19.89 36.03
N ALA A 225 -7.84 -21.06 35.47
CA ALA A 225 -8.04 -22.35 36.13
C ALA A 225 -7.15 -22.47 37.37
N GLU A 226 -5.86 -22.12 37.28
CA GLU A 226 -4.94 -22.09 38.41
C GLU A 226 -5.40 -21.10 39.49
N ALA A 227 -5.82 -19.89 39.11
CA ALA A 227 -6.35 -18.91 40.05
C ALA A 227 -7.66 -19.38 40.71
N GLN A 228 -8.50 -20.12 40.00
CA GLN A 228 -9.71 -20.71 40.56
C GLN A 228 -9.37 -21.83 41.54
N GLN A 229 -8.43 -22.72 41.20
CA GLN A 229 -7.94 -23.76 42.11
C GLN A 229 -7.36 -23.17 43.39
N ILE A 230 -6.51 -22.13 43.31
CA ILE A 230 -5.96 -21.47 44.50
C ILE A 230 -7.07 -20.89 45.38
N LYS A 231 -8.14 -20.35 44.79
CA LYS A 231 -9.30 -19.86 45.54
C LYS A 231 -10.08 -20.98 46.20
N ASP A 232 -10.32 -22.08 45.48
CA ASP A 232 -11.05 -23.23 45.99
C ASP A 232 -10.24 -23.88 47.14
N ASP A 233 -8.93 -24.08 46.97
CA ASP A 233 -8.02 -24.57 48.00
C ASP A 233 -7.96 -23.64 49.22
N ALA A 234 -7.91 -22.32 48.99
CA ALA A 234 -7.96 -21.34 50.09
C ALA A 234 -9.30 -21.37 50.83
N SER A 235 -10.43 -21.59 50.13
CA SER A 235 -11.75 -21.73 50.74
C SER A 235 -11.82 -23.00 51.59
N VAL A 236 -11.36 -24.14 51.06
CA VAL A 236 -11.32 -25.41 51.79
C VAL A 236 -10.42 -25.29 53.03
N ASN A 237 -9.23 -24.70 52.91
CA ASN A 237 -8.34 -24.48 54.04
C ASN A 237 -8.93 -23.54 55.09
N ALA A 238 -9.64 -22.49 54.67
CA ALA A 238 -10.33 -21.58 55.59
C ALA A 238 -11.49 -22.29 56.32
N GLU A 239 -12.29 -23.09 55.60
CA GLU A 239 -13.36 -23.90 56.18
C GLU A 239 -12.82 -24.93 57.18
N GLN A 240 -11.72 -25.61 56.86
CA GLN A 240 -11.03 -26.53 57.77
C GLN A 240 -10.52 -25.81 59.02
N ALA A 241 -9.84 -24.66 58.86
CA ALA A 241 -9.36 -23.88 59.99
C ALA A 241 -10.50 -23.41 60.92
N VAL A 242 -11.64 -23.01 60.34
CA VAL A 242 -12.85 -22.65 61.11
C VAL A 242 -13.45 -23.88 61.81
N ALA A 243 -13.51 -25.04 61.15
CA ALA A 243 -14.00 -26.28 61.75
C ALA A 243 -13.11 -26.72 62.92
N GLU A 244 -11.78 -26.71 62.75
CA GLU A 244 -10.83 -27.02 63.83
C GLU A 244 -10.92 -26.02 65.00
N ALA A 245 -11.09 -24.73 64.70
CA ALA A 245 -11.26 -23.71 65.73
C ALA A 245 -12.56 -23.92 66.51
N ARG A 246 -13.66 -24.29 65.83
CA ARG A 246 -14.94 -24.65 66.47
C ARG A 246 -14.80 -25.87 67.34
N GLU A 247 -14.16 -26.94 66.85
CA GLU A 247 -13.96 -28.16 67.62
C GLU A 247 -13.10 -27.88 68.88
N LYS A 248 -12.03 -27.09 68.75
CA LYS A 248 -11.22 -26.66 69.91
C LYS A 248 -12.04 -25.83 70.89
N ALA A 249 -12.87 -24.91 70.40
CA ALA A 249 -13.76 -24.12 71.26
C ALA A 249 -14.78 -25.00 71.98
N GLU A 250 -15.41 -25.96 71.29
CA GLU A 250 -16.34 -26.92 71.88
C GLU A 250 -15.66 -27.81 72.93
N ARG A 251 -14.44 -28.27 72.68
CA ARG A 251 -13.65 -29.02 73.68
C ARG A 251 -13.35 -28.17 74.91
N ILE A 252 -12.91 -26.92 74.73
CA ILE A 252 -12.63 -26.01 75.86
C ILE A 252 -13.91 -25.76 76.67
N VAL A 253 -15.05 -25.55 76.01
CA VAL A 253 -16.34 -25.38 76.68
C VAL A 253 -16.72 -26.65 77.45
N SER A 254 -16.62 -27.82 76.84
CA SER A 254 -16.92 -29.10 77.50
C SER A 254 -16.00 -29.39 78.68
N GLU A 255 -14.70 -29.10 78.56
CA GLU A 255 -13.73 -29.22 79.66
C GLU A 255 -14.04 -28.24 80.80
N ALA A 256 -14.38 -26.98 80.47
CA ALA A 256 -14.76 -25.98 81.45
C ALA A 256 -16.09 -26.34 82.16
N GLU A 257 -17.08 -26.87 81.44
CA GLU A 257 -18.33 -27.37 82.00
C GLU A 257 -18.08 -28.56 82.94
N ALA A 258 -17.25 -29.52 82.51
CA ALA A 258 -16.88 -30.67 83.34
C ALA A 258 -16.11 -30.26 84.60
N GLU A 259 -15.19 -29.29 84.52
CA GLU A 259 -14.49 -28.76 85.69
C GLU A 259 -15.47 -28.00 86.62
N ALA A 260 -16.39 -27.21 86.06
CA ALA A 260 -17.41 -26.53 86.83
C ALA A 260 -18.34 -27.51 87.56
N GLU A 261 -18.72 -28.62 86.91
CA GLU A 261 -19.49 -29.69 87.55
C GLU A 261 -18.71 -30.39 88.65
N ARG A 262 -17.42 -30.69 88.44
CA ARG A 262 -16.56 -31.27 89.49
C ARG A 262 -16.47 -30.36 90.70
N LYS A 263 -16.18 -29.07 90.51
CA LYS A 263 -16.13 -28.09 91.62
C LYS A 263 -17.47 -27.96 92.33
N ARG A 264 -18.59 -28.00 91.60
CA ARG A 264 -19.93 -28.00 92.21
C ARG A 264 -20.15 -29.26 93.05
N ALA A 265 -19.75 -30.43 92.56
CA ALA A 265 -19.88 -31.69 93.29
C ALA A 265 -18.98 -31.73 94.53
N GLU A 266 -17.74 -31.23 94.43
CA GLU A 266 -16.82 -31.06 95.56
C GLU A 266 -17.41 -30.12 96.61
N HIS A 267 -17.87 -28.93 96.22
CA HIS A 267 -18.53 -28.01 97.15
C HIS A 267 -19.80 -28.60 97.78
N GLU A 268 -20.58 -29.38 97.03
CA GLU A 268 -21.76 -30.03 97.58
C GLU A 268 -21.38 -31.16 98.55
N ALA A 269 -20.27 -31.85 98.34
CA ALA A 269 -19.71 -32.82 99.28
C ALA A 269 -19.20 -32.12 100.54
N ASP A 270 -18.38 -31.07 100.42
CA ASP A 270 -17.90 -30.27 101.54
C ASP A 270 -19.06 -29.70 102.38
N MET A 271 -20.11 -29.22 101.73
CA MET A 271 -21.31 -28.72 102.42
C MET A 271 -22.08 -29.84 103.12
N ARG A 272 -22.09 -31.06 102.58
CA ARG A 272 -22.68 -32.23 103.26
C ARG A 272 -21.84 -32.60 104.49
N ASP A 273 -20.52 -32.65 104.35
CA ASP A 273 -19.60 -33.01 105.43
C ASP A 273 -19.66 -31.98 106.57
N LEU A 274 -19.67 -30.68 106.24
CA LEU A 274 -19.89 -29.61 107.22
C LEU A 274 -21.25 -29.72 107.90
N ARG A 275 -22.30 -30.09 107.15
CA ARG A 275 -23.63 -30.30 107.72
C ARG A 275 -23.68 -31.52 108.64
N THR A 276 -22.98 -32.60 108.32
CA THR A 276 -22.86 -33.75 109.21
C THR A 276 -22.06 -33.42 110.46
N GLU A 277 -20.93 -32.73 110.33
CA GLU A 277 -20.09 -32.31 111.45
C GLU A 277 -20.84 -31.37 112.41
N THR A 278 -21.61 -30.42 111.87
CA THR A 278 -22.44 -29.52 112.67
C THR A 278 -23.58 -30.26 113.38
N VAL A 279 -24.21 -31.25 112.74
CA VAL A 279 -25.23 -32.09 113.39
C VAL A 279 -24.60 -32.94 114.50
N GLU A 280 -23.47 -33.61 114.25
CA GLU A 280 -22.76 -34.39 115.26
C GLU A 280 -22.29 -33.53 116.44
N SER A 281 -21.78 -32.32 116.17
CA SER A 281 -21.37 -31.37 117.20
C SER A 281 -22.56 -30.90 118.04
N LEU A 282 -23.71 -30.63 117.40
CA LEU A 282 -24.95 -30.32 118.10
C LEU A 282 -25.47 -31.49 118.93
N GLU A 283 -25.35 -32.73 118.45
CA GLU A 283 -25.71 -33.93 119.21
C GLU A 283 -24.79 -34.16 120.41
N ARG A 284 -23.48 -33.98 120.24
CA ARG A 284 -22.51 -34.03 121.36
C ARG A 284 -22.83 -32.95 122.39
N PHE A 285 -23.06 -31.71 121.95
CA PHE A 285 -23.44 -30.63 122.85
C PHE A 285 -24.75 -30.92 123.59
N LYS A 286 -25.75 -31.49 122.90
CA LYS A 286 -27.01 -31.94 123.54
C LYS A 286 -26.74 -33.01 124.59
N GLN A 287 -25.95 -34.04 124.29
CA GLN A 287 -25.61 -35.10 125.25
C GLN A 287 -24.82 -34.56 126.45
N GLU A 288 -23.87 -33.65 126.23
CA GLU A 288 -23.11 -32.97 127.29
C GLU A 288 -24.03 -32.12 128.17
N THR A 289 -24.98 -31.38 127.58
CA THR A 289 -25.94 -30.59 128.35
C THR A 289 -26.95 -31.47 129.10
N GLU A 290 -27.35 -32.60 128.53
CA GLU A 290 -28.25 -33.55 129.19
C GLU A 290 -27.58 -34.26 130.35
N THR A 291 -26.33 -34.72 130.17
CA THR A 291 -25.53 -35.32 131.25
C THR A 291 -25.24 -34.30 132.34
N PHE A 292 -24.90 -33.05 132.00
CA PHE A 292 -24.73 -31.96 132.96
C PHE A 292 -26.03 -31.65 133.72
N ALA A 293 -27.18 -31.64 133.03
CA ALA A 293 -28.47 -31.46 133.69
C ALA A 293 -28.80 -32.64 134.64
N GLN A 294 -28.43 -33.87 134.27
CA GLN A 294 -28.61 -35.05 135.13
C GLN A 294 -27.70 -35.01 136.36
N THR A 295 -26.42 -34.62 136.23
CA THR A 295 -25.52 -34.48 137.38
C THR A 295 -26.01 -33.40 138.33
N VAL A 296 -26.38 -32.21 137.82
CA VAL A 296 -26.93 -31.13 138.64
C VAL A 296 -28.23 -31.56 139.35
N ARG A 297 -29.11 -32.33 138.70
CA ARG A 297 -30.31 -32.89 139.35
C ARG A 297 -29.94 -33.87 140.45
N THR A 298 -29.01 -34.78 140.19
CA THR A 298 -28.58 -35.79 141.16
C THR A 298 -27.90 -35.13 142.37
N GLU A 299 -27.06 -34.12 142.15
CA GLU A 299 -26.45 -33.32 143.20
C GLU A 299 -27.50 -32.54 144.01
N ALA A 300 -28.48 -31.92 143.34
CA ALA A 300 -29.58 -31.24 144.01
C ALA A 300 -30.47 -32.19 144.82
N GLU A 301 -30.75 -33.40 144.31
CA GLU A 301 -31.49 -34.44 145.02
C GLU A 301 -30.71 -34.93 146.25
N ASN A 302 -29.41 -35.21 146.10
CA ASN A 302 -28.52 -35.61 147.18
C ASN A 302 -28.45 -34.54 148.28
N GLU A 303 -28.28 -33.27 147.90
CA GLU A 303 -28.28 -32.12 148.81
C GLU A 303 -29.64 -31.98 149.51
N ALA A 304 -30.75 -32.15 148.79
CA ALA A 304 -32.09 -32.12 149.38
C ALA A 304 -32.34 -33.29 150.36
N THR A 305 -31.74 -34.46 150.14
CA THR A 305 -31.74 -35.55 151.15
C THR A 305 -30.85 -35.22 152.35
N ARG A 306 -29.68 -34.61 152.14
CA ARG A 306 -28.79 -34.20 153.23
C ARG A 306 -29.46 -33.18 154.15
N VAL A 307 -30.02 -32.11 153.58
CA VAL A 307 -30.76 -31.09 154.34
C VAL A 307 -31.97 -31.69 155.07
N ARG A 308 -32.65 -32.68 154.47
CA ARG A 308 -33.75 -33.39 155.15
C ARG A 308 -33.27 -34.27 156.31
N ALA A 309 -32.11 -34.93 156.19
CA ALA A 309 -31.51 -35.70 157.27
C ALA A 309 -31.04 -34.78 158.40
N GLU A 310 -30.34 -33.68 158.08
CA GLU A 310 -29.91 -32.67 159.05
C GLU A 310 -31.10 -32.04 159.78
N ALA A 311 -32.19 -31.75 159.06
CA ALA A 311 -33.43 -31.24 159.68
C ALA A 311 -34.12 -32.28 160.60
N ALA A 312 -34.06 -33.58 160.23
CA ALA A 312 -34.60 -34.65 161.07
C ALA A 312 -33.76 -34.85 162.34
N ASP A 313 -32.43 -34.80 162.22
CA ASP A 313 -31.51 -34.90 163.36
C ASP A 313 -31.69 -33.72 164.33
N GLN A 314 -31.79 -32.48 163.79
CA GLN A 314 -32.10 -31.28 164.59
C GLN A 314 -33.47 -31.38 165.28
N SER A 315 -34.46 -31.96 164.61
CA SER A 315 -35.78 -32.23 165.21
C SER A 315 -35.72 -33.28 166.33
N THR A 316 -34.87 -34.30 166.21
CA THR A 316 -34.69 -35.28 167.29
C THR A 316 -33.95 -34.69 168.49
N LEU A 317 -32.94 -33.85 168.26
CA LEU A 317 -32.17 -33.17 169.31
C LEU A 317 -33.07 -32.25 170.15
N THR A 318 -33.85 -31.39 169.50
CA THR A 318 -34.83 -30.51 170.17
C THR A 318 -35.91 -31.28 170.92
N ARG A 319 -36.28 -32.49 170.45
CA ARG A 319 -37.25 -33.36 171.13
C ARG A 319 -36.67 -34.05 172.37
N THR A 320 -35.39 -34.41 172.36
CA THR A 320 -34.69 -34.93 173.55
C THR A 320 -34.43 -33.84 174.60
N GLU A 321 -34.00 -32.65 174.18
CA GLU A 321 -33.78 -31.51 175.07
C GLU A 321 -35.08 -31.08 175.78
N ALA A 322 -36.20 -31.04 175.05
CA ALA A 322 -37.53 -30.76 175.63
C ALA A 322 -38.03 -31.88 176.58
N ALA A 323 -37.62 -33.14 176.37
CA ALA A 323 -38.03 -34.27 177.21
C ALA A 323 -37.26 -34.32 178.56
N ASP A 324 -35.99 -33.91 178.56
CA ASP A 324 -35.18 -33.81 179.79
C ASP A 324 -35.55 -32.58 180.64
N GLU A 325 -35.94 -31.47 180.00
CA GLU A 325 -36.42 -30.26 180.68
C GLU A 325 -37.80 -30.48 181.34
N ALA A 326 -38.69 -31.27 180.72
CA ALA A 326 -39.98 -31.66 181.30
C ALA A 326 -39.86 -32.60 182.53
N LYS A 327 -38.74 -33.31 182.68
CA LYS A 327 -38.48 -34.20 183.83
C LYS A 327 -37.95 -33.42 185.04
N ARG A 328 -37.20 -32.34 184.81
CA ARG A 328 -36.66 -31.45 185.84
C ARG A 328 -37.75 -30.59 186.50
N VAL A 329 -38.68 -30.06 185.70
CA VAL A 329 -39.78 -29.21 186.16
C VAL A 329 -40.81 -29.96 187.05
N ARG A 330 -40.96 -31.28 186.89
CA ARG A 330 -41.87 -32.09 187.74
C ARG A 330 -41.33 -32.42 189.13
N GLN A 331 -40.01 -32.37 189.36
CA GLN A 331 -39.43 -32.61 190.69
C GLN A 331 -39.30 -31.33 191.53
N GLU A 332 -39.15 -30.16 190.88
CA GLU A 332 -39.14 -28.85 191.56
C GLU A 332 -40.55 -28.35 191.96
N ALA A 333 -41.60 -28.78 191.26
CA ALA A 333 -43.00 -28.39 191.55
C ALA A 333 -43.60 -29.02 192.84
N GLN A 334 -43.00 -30.08 193.38
CA GLN A 334 -43.49 -30.74 194.61
C GLN A 334 -42.85 -30.20 195.90
N ARG A 335 -41.75 -29.45 195.81
CA ARG A 335 -41.10 -28.78 196.97
C ARG A 335 -41.49 -27.31 197.14
N ARG A 336 -42.10 -26.69 196.12
CA ARG A 336 -42.48 -25.26 196.10
C ARG A 336 -43.94 -24.94 196.48
N VAL A 337 -44.67 -25.90 197.05
CA VAL A 337 -46.03 -25.66 197.58
C VAL A 337 -46.04 -25.34 199.09
N GLU A 338 -44.96 -25.60 199.83
CA GLU A 338 -44.97 -25.46 201.30
C GLU A 338 -44.07 -24.34 201.87
N GLU A 339 -43.10 -23.80 201.11
CA GLU A 339 -42.16 -22.79 201.64
C GLU A 339 -42.41 -21.37 201.11
N ALA A 340 -43.70 -21.08 200.89
CA ALA A 340 -44.32 -19.78 201.18
C ALA A 340 -44.29 -18.72 200.07
N GLU A 341 -45.39 -18.04 199.72
CA GLU A 341 -46.39 -17.33 200.54
C GLU A 341 -45.83 -16.29 201.55
N THR A 342 -44.51 -16.14 201.73
CA THR A 342 -43.98 -15.16 202.70
C THR A 342 -42.76 -14.36 202.25
N GLU A 343 -42.61 -14.05 200.97
CA GLU A 343 -41.62 -13.05 200.53
C GLU A 343 -41.99 -12.54 199.12
N ALA A 344 -43.21 -12.04 198.89
CA ALA A 344 -43.73 -10.82 199.49
C ALA A 344 -42.63 -9.77 199.64
N LEU A 345 -42.63 -8.87 198.65
CA LEU A 345 -41.96 -7.59 198.64
C LEU A 345 -40.47 -7.65 198.33
N ARG A 346 -40.25 -7.29 197.06
CA ARG A 346 -39.58 -6.02 196.77
C ARG A 346 -38.06 -6.14 196.82
N VAL A 347 -37.44 -5.37 195.95
CA VAL A 347 -36.03 -5.03 195.99
C VAL A 347 -35.21 -6.13 195.30
N THR A 348 -34.80 -5.94 194.05
CA THR A 348 -34.57 -4.67 193.34
C THR A 348 -34.36 -5.05 191.87
N ALA A 349 -35.01 -4.42 190.89
CA ALA A 349 -34.81 -3.03 190.52
C ALA A 349 -33.31 -2.68 190.56
N GLU A 350 -32.55 -3.24 189.62
CA GLU A 350 -31.19 -2.87 189.18
C GLU A 350 -30.58 -4.16 188.62
N ALA A 351 -30.12 -4.28 187.38
CA ALA A 351 -29.80 -3.32 186.34
C ALA A 351 -29.79 -4.17 185.04
N GLU A 352 -30.33 -3.72 183.91
CA GLU A 352 -29.56 -2.88 182.98
C GLU A 352 -28.10 -3.34 182.82
N GLU A 353 -27.89 -4.51 182.23
CA GLU A 353 -26.75 -4.77 181.34
C GLU A 353 -26.91 -6.14 180.68
N LEU A 354 -26.56 -6.25 179.41
CA LEU A 354 -26.35 -7.49 178.64
C LEU A 354 -27.58 -8.19 178.05
N ALA A 355 -28.03 -7.71 176.88
CA ALA A 355 -28.10 -8.57 175.68
C ALA A 355 -28.31 -7.78 174.37
N GLU A 356 -27.56 -6.69 174.17
CA GLU A 356 -27.60 -5.87 172.95
C GLU A 356 -26.69 -6.41 171.82
N LYS A 357 -26.42 -7.71 171.67
CA LYS A 357 -25.33 -8.13 170.75
C LYS A 357 -25.50 -9.22 169.71
N LEU A 358 -26.55 -10.04 169.66
CA LEU A 358 -26.49 -11.18 168.73
C LEU A 358 -27.86 -11.56 168.16
N HIS A 359 -28.33 -10.84 167.13
CA HIS A 359 -29.21 -11.40 166.07
C HIS A 359 -29.34 -10.56 164.78
N GLY A 360 -28.46 -9.57 164.56
CA GLY A 360 -28.38 -8.80 163.29
C GLY A 360 -27.58 -9.49 162.18
N ASP A 361 -26.99 -10.64 162.45
CA ASP A 361 -26.17 -11.41 161.49
C ASP A 361 -26.98 -12.11 160.39
N ALA A 362 -28.31 -11.94 160.40
CA ALA A 362 -29.22 -12.49 159.39
C ALA A 362 -29.23 -11.70 158.05
N ASP A 363 -28.63 -10.52 157.96
CA ASP A 363 -28.76 -9.63 156.78
C ASP A 363 -27.56 -9.63 155.80
N LYS A 364 -26.49 -10.39 156.07
CA LYS A 364 -25.27 -10.41 155.23
C LYS A 364 -25.18 -11.58 154.24
N ALA A 365 -25.94 -12.66 154.40
CA ALA A 365 -25.82 -13.86 153.56
C ALA A 365 -26.63 -13.82 152.24
N ALA A 366 -27.62 -12.91 152.11
CA ALA A 366 -28.51 -12.87 150.95
C ALA A 366 -27.95 -12.11 149.73
N ARG A 367 -26.86 -11.34 149.87
CA ARG A 367 -26.30 -10.50 148.80
C ARG A 367 -25.19 -11.15 147.97
N ALA A 368 -24.48 -12.15 148.51
CA ALA A 368 -23.32 -12.76 147.84
C ALA A 368 -23.67 -13.75 146.69
N LYS A 369 -24.91 -14.26 146.61
CA LYS A 369 -25.31 -15.26 145.60
C LYS A 369 -25.93 -14.70 144.32
N ARG A 370 -26.14 -13.38 144.22
CA ARG A 370 -26.72 -12.72 143.02
C ARG A 370 -25.69 -12.09 142.09
N GLU A 371 -24.50 -11.73 142.58
CA GLU A 371 -23.46 -11.07 141.76
C GLU A 371 -22.58 -12.06 140.95
N GLU A 372 -22.55 -13.34 141.31
CA GLU A 372 -21.74 -14.37 140.64
C GLU A 372 -22.40 -14.91 139.34
N ALA A 373 -23.72 -14.76 139.20
CA ALA A 373 -24.48 -15.26 138.06
C ALA A 373 -24.55 -14.28 136.86
N GLU A 374 -24.39 -12.97 137.09
CA GLU A 374 -24.39 -11.96 136.02
C GLU A 374 -23.01 -11.81 135.33
N ALA A 375 -21.91 -12.13 136.02
CA ALA A 375 -20.55 -12.04 135.46
C ALA A 375 -20.20 -13.17 134.45
N ALA A 376 -20.91 -14.31 134.51
CA ALA A 376 -20.70 -15.44 133.60
C ALA A 376 -21.44 -15.29 132.25
N ALA A 377 -22.53 -14.51 132.20
CA ALA A 377 -23.32 -14.30 131.00
C ALA A 377 -22.72 -13.26 130.02
N LEU A 378 -21.94 -12.30 130.53
CA LEU A 378 -21.30 -11.24 129.71
C LEU A 378 -19.99 -11.71 129.02
N ARG A 379 -19.26 -12.68 129.59
CA ARG A 379 -18.01 -13.19 128.99
C ARG A 379 -18.23 -14.09 127.77
N LEU A 380 -19.37 -14.80 127.71
CA LEU A 380 -19.73 -15.69 126.59
C LEU A 380 -20.24 -14.92 125.35
N GLY A 381 -20.76 -13.70 125.54
CA GLY A 381 -21.19 -12.81 124.45
C GLY A 381 -20.03 -12.11 123.73
N GLU A 382 -19.00 -11.67 124.47
CA GLU A 382 -17.85 -10.98 123.87
C GLU A 382 -16.88 -11.91 123.12
N GLU A 383 -16.83 -13.19 123.48
CA GLU A 383 -15.95 -14.19 122.85
C GLU A 383 -16.54 -14.71 121.52
N THR A 384 -17.87 -14.75 121.40
CA THR A 384 -18.58 -15.15 120.17
C THR A 384 -18.63 -14.03 119.11
N GLU A 385 -18.65 -12.76 119.50
CA GLU A 385 -18.57 -11.62 118.56
C GLU A 385 -17.15 -11.40 118.00
N ARG A 386 -16.09 -11.69 118.77
CA ARG A 386 -14.69 -11.58 118.29
C ARG A 386 -14.35 -12.65 117.25
N GLU A 387 -14.84 -13.88 117.42
CA GLU A 387 -14.56 -14.97 116.48
C GLU A 387 -15.41 -14.88 115.19
N THR A 388 -16.64 -14.35 115.28
CA THR A 388 -17.47 -14.07 114.09
C THR A 388 -16.99 -12.86 113.28
N GLN A 389 -16.34 -11.88 113.90
CA GLN A 389 -15.68 -10.78 113.19
C GLN A 389 -14.37 -11.22 112.50
N ARG A 390 -13.59 -12.11 113.12
CA ARG A 390 -12.34 -12.64 112.55
C ARG A 390 -12.58 -13.54 111.34
N LEU A 391 -13.58 -14.43 111.39
CA LEU A 391 -14.00 -15.25 110.25
C LEU A 391 -14.59 -14.43 109.10
N ARG A 392 -15.24 -13.28 109.38
CA ARG A 392 -15.71 -12.34 108.35
C ARG A 392 -14.59 -11.52 107.71
N SER A 393 -13.55 -11.13 108.45
CA SER A 393 -12.39 -10.41 107.87
C SER A 393 -11.50 -11.35 107.03
N GLU A 394 -11.27 -12.58 107.49
CA GLU A 394 -10.48 -13.58 106.75
C GLU A 394 -11.18 -14.03 105.45
N ALA A 395 -12.51 -14.18 105.45
CA ALA A 395 -13.29 -14.47 104.23
C ALA A 395 -13.36 -13.27 103.25
N ALA A 396 -13.37 -12.03 103.75
CA ALA A 396 -13.37 -10.83 102.92
C ALA A 396 -12.01 -10.55 102.26
N ASP A 397 -10.90 -10.84 102.95
CA ASP A 397 -9.54 -10.70 102.40
C ASP A 397 -9.19 -11.82 101.40
N ALA A 398 -9.66 -13.05 101.62
CA ALA A 398 -9.54 -14.13 100.64
C ALA A 398 -10.31 -13.80 99.34
N SER A 399 -11.54 -13.29 99.46
CA SER A 399 -12.38 -12.92 98.31
C SER A 399 -11.90 -11.65 97.56
N ARG A 400 -11.08 -10.80 98.19
CA ARG A 400 -10.38 -9.67 97.50
C ARG A 400 -9.14 -10.13 96.75
N LYS A 401 -8.29 -10.97 97.36
CA LYS A 401 -7.07 -11.48 96.71
C LYS A 401 -7.38 -12.31 95.47
N GLU A 402 -8.48 -13.05 95.48
CA GLU A 402 -8.92 -13.88 94.35
C GLU A 402 -9.54 -13.04 93.22
N ARG A 403 -10.22 -11.93 93.54
CA ARG A 403 -10.71 -10.96 92.54
C ARG A 403 -9.60 -10.12 91.92
N GLU A 404 -8.61 -9.67 92.70
CA GLU A 404 -7.44 -8.96 92.17
C GLU A 404 -6.58 -9.87 91.28
N ALA A 405 -6.40 -11.14 91.66
CA ALA A 405 -5.69 -12.11 90.81
C ALA A 405 -6.43 -12.38 89.48
N ALA A 406 -7.76 -12.48 89.52
CA ALA A 406 -8.59 -12.64 88.32
C ALA A 406 -8.58 -11.40 87.41
N GLU A 407 -8.63 -10.17 87.97
CA GLU A 407 -8.52 -8.93 87.19
C GLU A 407 -7.13 -8.73 86.57
N ILE A 408 -6.05 -9.09 87.28
CA ILE A 408 -4.68 -9.01 86.75
C ILE A 408 -4.48 -10.03 85.62
N ALA A 409 -5.00 -11.25 85.77
CA ALA A 409 -4.95 -12.28 84.73
C ALA A 409 -5.78 -11.90 83.49
N ALA A 410 -6.99 -11.34 83.69
CA ALA A 410 -7.83 -10.85 82.60
C ALA A 410 -7.18 -9.66 81.86
N ARG A 411 -6.57 -8.72 82.60
CA ARG A 411 -5.83 -7.58 82.00
C ARG A 411 -4.62 -8.03 81.19
N LYS A 412 -3.79 -8.94 81.71
CA LYS A 412 -2.66 -9.51 80.97
C LYS A 412 -3.09 -10.19 79.68
N LEU A 413 -4.16 -10.99 79.72
CA LEU A 413 -4.69 -11.66 78.53
C LEU A 413 -5.21 -10.65 77.50
N THR A 414 -5.87 -9.58 77.92
CA THR A 414 -6.31 -8.50 77.00
C THR A 414 -5.15 -7.67 76.44
N GLU A 415 -4.09 -7.42 77.22
CA GLU A 415 -2.91 -6.69 76.76
C GLU A 415 -2.06 -7.54 75.79
N GLU A 416 -1.88 -8.83 76.06
CA GLU A 416 -1.18 -9.76 75.16
C GLU A 416 -1.94 -9.99 73.86
N THR A 417 -3.27 -10.17 73.91
CA THR A 417 -4.10 -10.30 72.70
C THR A 417 -4.17 -9.00 71.89
N ALA A 418 -4.19 -7.83 72.54
CA ALA A 418 -4.11 -6.53 71.87
C ALA A 418 -2.73 -6.28 71.26
N ALA A 419 -1.65 -6.70 71.92
CA ALA A 419 -0.29 -6.60 71.39
C ALA A 419 -0.09 -7.52 70.17
N GLU A 420 -0.61 -8.76 70.23
CA GLU A 420 -0.49 -9.74 69.15
C GLU A 420 -1.35 -9.38 67.93
N THR A 421 -2.58 -8.87 68.15
CA THR A 421 -3.39 -8.32 67.04
C THR A 421 -2.76 -7.07 66.42
N LYS A 422 -2.11 -6.21 67.21
CA LYS A 422 -1.35 -5.06 66.67
C LYS A 422 -0.12 -5.50 65.89
N ARG A 423 0.58 -6.56 66.32
CA ARG A 423 1.74 -7.15 65.64
C ARG A 423 1.35 -7.77 64.30
N LEU A 424 0.32 -8.61 64.27
CA LEU A 424 -0.20 -9.23 63.04
C LEU A 424 -0.74 -8.19 62.06
N ARG A 425 -1.44 -7.16 62.54
CA ARG A 425 -1.94 -6.06 61.70
C ARG A 425 -0.80 -5.20 61.15
N GLY A 426 0.28 -5.01 61.93
CA GLY A 426 1.51 -4.36 61.48
C GLY A 426 2.21 -5.16 60.39
N GLN A 427 2.37 -6.47 60.59
CA GLN A 427 3.00 -7.38 59.62
C GLN A 427 2.22 -7.45 58.30
N ALA A 428 0.91 -7.65 58.37
CA ALA A 428 0.03 -7.64 57.20
C ALA A 428 0.04 -6.28 56.47
N SER A 429 0.14 -5.17 57.20
CA SER A 429 0.26 -3.83 56.60
C SER A 429 1.61 -3.63 55.90
N THR A 430 2.72 -4.14 56.45
CA THR A 430 4.04 -4.06 55.79
C THR A 430 4.12 -4.97 54.56
N GLU A 431 3.58 -6.18 54.62
CA GLU A 431 3.53 -7.09 53.47
C GLU A 431 2.63 -6.55 52.35
N ALA A 432 1.47 -5.99 52.69
CA ALA A 432 0.62 -5.30 51.71
C ALA A 432 1.35 -4.11 51.07
N GLN A 433 2.08 -3.31 51.86
CA GLN A 433 2.88 -2.19 51.33
C GLN A 433 4.06 -2.64 50.46
N GLN A 434 4.71 -3.76 50.78
CA GLN A 434 5.76 -4.35 49.96
C GLN A 434 5.21 -4.89 48.64
N LEU A 435 4.11 -5.66 48.68
CA LEU A 435 3.43 -6.13 47.47
C LEU A 435 2.97 -4.97 46.58
N THR A 436 2.49 -3.87 47.17
CA THR A 436 2.08 -2.69 46.40
C THR A 436 3.28 -1.97 45.78
N LYS A 437 4.42 -1.89 46.49
CA LYS A 437 5.68 -1.34 45.94
C LYS A 437 6.24 -2.20 44.83
N ASP A 438 6.25 -3.51 44.99
CA ASP A 438 6.77 -4.46 44.00
C ASP A 438 5.87 -4.47 42.76
N ALA A 439 4.54 -4.44 42.93
CA ALA A 439 3.60 -4.30 41.81
C ALA A 439 3.79 -2.95 41.07
N ALA A 440 4.01 -1.86 41.80
CA ALA A 440 4.27 -0.55 41.20
C ALA A 440 5.62 -0.50 40.45
N GLN A 441 6.67 -1.13 41.00
CA GLN A 441 7.97 -1.24 40.32
C GLN A 441 7.88 -2.10 39.07
N LYS A 442 7.14 -3.22 39.11
CA LYS A 442 6.95 -4.11 37.96
C LYS A 442 6.11 -3.45 36.87
N ALA A 443 5.07 -2.70 37.25
CA ALA A 443 4.29 -1.89 36.31
C ALA A 443 5.16 -0.80 35.64
N LYS A 444 6.04 -0.14 36.41
CA LYS A 444 6.98 0.85 35.88
C LYS A 444 7.99 0.22 34.92
N GLN A 445 8.58 -0.92 35.28
CA GLN A 445 9.51 -1.65 34.41
C GLN A 445 8.87 -2.08 33.08
N LEU A 446 7.63 -2.58 33.13
CA LEU A 446 6.88 -2.92 31.90
C LEU A 446 6.57 -1.68 31.06
N SER A 447 6.25 -0.55 31.69
CA SER A 447 6.01 0.71 30.97
C SER A 447 7.28 1.27 30.34
N ASP A 448 8.42 1.18 31.03
CA ASP A 448 9.72 1.64 30.54
C ASP A 448 10.22 0.72 29.40
N ALA A 449 10.00 -0.59 29.52
CA ALA A 449 10.28 -1.57 28.46
C ALA A 449 9.41 -1.34 27.21
N ALA A 450 8.10 -1.12 27.38
CA ALA A 450 7.20 -0.80 26.27
C ALA A 450 7.55 0.54 25.62
N ALA A 451 7.97 1.54 26.40
CA ALA A 451 8.45 2.82 25.86
C ALA A 451 9.78 2.67 25.09
N ALA A 452 10.69 1.81 25.56
CA ALA A 452 11.93 1.50 24.87
C ALA A 452 11.69 0.74 23.54
N GLU A 453 10.80 -0.25 23.53
CA GLU A 453 10.38 -0.95 22.30
C GLU A 453 9.69 0.01 21.31
N ALA A 454 8.78 0.86 21.79
CA ALA A 454 8.13 1.86 20.94
C ALA A 454 9.14 2.86 20.35
N LYS A 455 10.21 3.20 21.10
CA LYS A 455 11.29 4.03 20.61
C LYS A 455 12.12 3.32 19.53
N GLN A 456 12.48 2.04 19.73
CA GLN A 456 13.21 1.27 18.72
C GLN A 456 12.38 1.03 17.45
N LEU A 457 11.08 0.79 17.57
CA LEU A 457 10.18 0.69 16.43
C LEU A 457 10.08 2.01 15.65
N ARG A 458 10.11 3.15 16.33
CA ARG A 458 10.15 4.47 15.67
C ARG A 458 11.49 4.72 14.98
N GLU A 459 12.61 4.41 15.65
CA GLU A 459 13.96 4.58 15.08
C GLU A 459 14.17 3.67 13.85
N THR A 460 13.65 2.44 13.87
CA THR A 460 13.69 1.53 12.72
C THR A 460 12.79 2.02 11.59
N ALA A 461 11.56 2.45 11.89
CA ALA A 461 10.66 3.04 10.90
C ALA A 461 11.24 4.32 10.27
N ASP A 462 11.90 5.17 11.05
CA ASP A 462 12.58 6.37 10.56
C ASP A 462 13.80 6.01 9.71
N ALA A 463 14.59 5.00 10.11
CA ALA A 463 15.71 4.52 9.31
C ALA A 463 15.25 3.93 7.97
N ASP A 464 14.15 3.20 7.94
CA ASP A 464 13.59 2.63 6.72
C ASP A 464 12.93 3.70 5.85
N ARG A 465 12.30 4.72 6.43
CA ARG A 465 11.83 5.91 5.70
C ARG A 465 13.00 6.63 5.03
N VAL A 466 14.10 6.87 5.74
CA VAL A 466 15.29 7.53 5.18
C VAL A 466 15.90 6.69 4.05
N LYS A 467 16.00 5.37 4.21
CA LYS A 467 16.46 4.49 3.12
C LYS A 467 15.54 4.59 1.90
N ALA A 468 14.22 4.51 2.09
CA ALA A 468 13.26 4.66 0.99
C ALA A 468 13.37 6.02 0.30
N GLU A 469 13.53 7.11 1.05
CA GLU A 469 13.76 8.45 0.50
C GLU A 469 15.07 8.53 -0.31
N THR A 470 16.14 7.88 0.15
CA THR A 470 17.41 7.83 -0.60
C THR A 470 17.32 7.01 -1.87
N GLU A 471 16.61 5.88 -1.88
CA GLU A 471 16.40 5.08 -3.08
C GLU A 471 15.50 5.79 -4.09
N VAL A 472 14.47 6.50 -3.62
CA VAL A 472 13.65 7.38 -4.49
C VAL A 472 14.48 8.53 -5.07
N ALA A 473 15.41 9.10 -4.30
CA ALA A 473 16.31 10.14 -4.78
C ALA A 473 17.28 9.62 -5.85
N LYS A 474 17.83 8.40 -5.68
CA LYS A 474 18.66 7.73 -6.69
C LYS A 474 17.88 7.44 -7.97
N ALA A 475 16.69 6.85 -7.86
CA ALA A 475 15.84 6.56 -9.01
C ALA A 475 15.45 7.84 -9.79
N ARG A 476 15.24 8.96 -9.08
CA ARG A 476 15.01 10.27 -9.73
C ARG A 476 16.25 10.81 -10.43
N ALA A 477 17.44 10.62 -9.86
CA ALA A 477 18.69 11.01 -10.51
C ALA A 477 18.95 10.17 -11.78
N GLU A 478 18.75 8.86 -11.72
CA GLU A 478 18.86 7.96 -12.87
C GLU A 478 17.86 8.32 -13.98
N LEU A 479 16.61 8.63 -13.61
CA LEU A 479 15.61 9.11 -14.58
C LEU A 479 16.04 10.43 -15.24
N ALA A 480 16.60 11.37 -14.47
CA ALA A 480 17.09 12.64 -15.02
C ALA A 480 18.29 12.43 -15.97
N GLU A 481 19.18 11.47 -15.67
CA GLU A 481 20.27 11.10 -16.57
C GLU A 481 19.74 10.48 -17.87
N ILE A 482 18.78 9.56 -17.79
CA ILE A 482 18.14 8.94 -18.95
C ILE A 482 17.42 9.99 -19.81
N GLU A 483 16.74 10.96 -19.19
CA GLU A 483 16.08 12.06 -19.90
C GLU A 483 17.11 12.97 -20.59
N ALA A 484 18.22 13.29 -19.93
CA ALA A 484 19.31 14.08 -20.52
C ALA A 484 19.99 13.35 -21.68
N GLU A 485 20.24 12.05 -21.56
CA GLU A 485 20.77 11.21 -22.65
C GLU A 485 19.80 11.14 -23.82
N ARG A 486 18.50 10.97 -23.55
CA ARG A 486 17.45 10.99 -24.57
C ARG A 486 17.41 12.34 -25.29
N GLU A 487 17.47 13.45 -24.58
CA GLU A 487 17.50 14.78 -25.19
C GLU A 487 18.74 14.98 -26.06
N LYS A 488 19.90 14.51 -25.61
CA LYS A 488 21.14 14.55 -26.39
C LYS A 488 21.04 13.71 -27.66
N LEU A 489 20.54 12.48 -27.57
CA LEU A 489 20.32 11.61 -28.74
C LEU A 489 19.32 12.22 -29.72
N LEU A 490 18.27 12.87 -29.22
CA LEU A 490 17.31 13.59 -30.07
C LEU A 490 17.93 14.82 -30.73
N ALA A 491 18.80 15.55 -30.03
CA ALA A 491 19.54 16.67 -30.60
C ALA A 491 20.53 16.20 -31.68
N ASP A 492 21.27 15.12 -31.42
CA ASP A 492 22.20 14.51 -32.37
C ASP A 492 21.47 13.98 -33.61
N ALA A 493 20.34 13.29 -33.43
CA ALA A 493 19.50 12.82 -34.54
C ALA A 493 18.94 13.98 -35.38
N LYS A 494 18.51 15.08 -34.74
CA LYS A 494 18.07 16.30 -35.44
C LYS A 494 19.20 16.97 -36.20
N ALA A 495 20.40 17.02 -35.62
CA ALA A 495 21.58 17.58 -36.28
C ALA A 495 21.97 16.74 -37.51
N GLN A 496 21.96 15.41 -37.40
CA GLN A 496 22.21 14.50 -38.51
C GLN A 496 21.16 14.66 -39.62
N ALA A 497 19.87 14.74 -39.26
CA ALA A 497 18.80 14.96 -40.23
C ALA A 497 18.93 16.32 -40.94
N ALA A 498 19.30 17.38 -40.20
CA ALA A 498 19.56 18.69 -40.79
C ALA A 498 20.75 18.66 -41.76
N GLN A 499 21.80 17.90 -41.43
CA GLN A 499 22.96 17.78 -42.29
C GLN A 499 22.67 16.97 -43.56
N LEU A 500 21.93 15.85 -43.45
CA LEU A 500 21.46 15.10 -44.61
C LEU A 500 20.58 15.94 -45.53
N LEU A 501 19.71 16.80 -44.98
CA LEU A 501 18.92 17.74 -45.77
C LEU A 501 19.79 18.79 -46.46
N LYS A 502 20.83 19.28 -45.79
CA LYS A 502 21.79 20.22 -46.37
C LYS A 502 22.56 19.57 -47.53
N ASP A 503 23.03 18.35 -47.34
CA ASP A 503 23.77 17.59 -48.35
C ASP A 503 22.87 17.24 -49.54
N ALA A 504 21.62 16.83 -49.29
CA ALA A 504 20.64 16.58 -50.36
C ALA A 504 20.30 17.87 -51.14
N ASN A 505 20.22 19.01 -50.47
CA ASN A 505 20.02 20.31 -51.14
C ASN A 505 21.24 20.70 -51.98
N LEU A 506 22.46 20.49 -51.47
CA LEU A 506 23.68 20.72 -52.24
C LEU A 506 23.73 19.84 -53.49
N GLN A 507 23.43 18.54 -53.36
CA GLN A 507 23.33 17.63 -54.50
C GLN A 507 22.26 18.07 -55.50
N THR A 508 21.12 18.58 -55.01
CA THR A 508 20.06 19.09 -55.88
C THR A 508 20.53 20.33 -56.66
N GLU A 509 21.27 21.24 -56.03
CA GLU A 509 21.84 22.42 -56.69
C GLU A 509 22.98 22.03 -57.66
N GLU A 510 23.81 21.04 -57.33
CA GLU A 510 24.81 20.48 -58.24
C GLU A 510 24.16 19.87 -59.48
N ILE A 511 23.13 19.03 -59.31
CA ILE A 511 22.37 18.44 -60.42
C ILE A 511 21.71 19.53 -61.28
N LYS A 512 21.19 20.60 -60.67
CA LYS A 512 20.65 21.75 -61.42
C LYS A 512 21.74 22.46 -62.22
N ALA A 513 22.90 22.73 -61.61
CA ALA A 513 24.01 23.37 -62.28
C ALA A 513 24.55 22.52 -63.44
N GLU A 514 24.70 21.21 -63.23
CA GLU A 514 25.07 20.26 -64.30
C GLU A 514 24.03 20.26 -65.41
N ARG A 515 22.74 20.22 -65.08
CA ARG A 515 21.66 20.30 -66.08
C ARG A 515 21.73 21.60 -66.87
N GLU A 516 21.96 22.75 -66.22
CA GLU A 516 22.12 24.04 -66.89
C GLU A 516 23.34 24.06 -67.81
N GLN A 517 24.46 23.47 -67.39
CA GLN A 517 25.64 23.30 -68.23
C GLN A 517 25.34 22.42 -69.45
N PHE A 518 24.67 21.28 -69.26
CA PHE A 518 24.26 20.40 -70.36
C PHE A 518 23.32 21.13 -71.34
N VAL A 519 22.37 21.92 -70.84
CA VAL A 519 21.47 22.73 -71.67
C VAL A 519 22.27 23.78 -72.44
N SER A 520 23.17 24.52 -71.78
CA SER A 520 24.02 25.52 -72.44
C SER A 520 24.92 24.90 -73.51
N GLU A 521 25.49 23.72 -73.26
CA GLU A 521 26.26 22.99 -74.26
C GLU A 521 25.40 22.52 -75.43
N ALA A 522 24.20 22.00 -75.16
CA ALA A 522 23.26 21.60 -76.18
C ALA A 522 22.84 22.79 -77.05
N GLU A 523 22.59 23.96 -76.45
CA GLU A 523 22.29 25.21 -77.16
C GLU A 523 23.46 25.68 -78.02
N LYS A 524 24.70 25.62 -77.51
CA LYS A 524 25.91 25.94 -78.30
C LYS A 524 26.07 24.97 -79.48
N ARG A 525 25.83 23.68 -79.27
CA ARG A 525 25.85 22.66 -80.34
C ARG A 525 24.73 22.90 -81.37
N ALA A 526 23.54 23.26 -80.92
CA ALA A 526 22.43 23.63 -81.80
C ALA A 526 22.74 24.90 -82.61
N ALA A 527 23.33 25.92 -81.99
CA ALA A 527 23.72 27.16 -82.66
C ALA A 527 24.84 26.94 -83.68
N THR A 528 25.84 26.11 -83.37
CA THR A 528 26.90 25.73 -84.32
C THR A 528 26.38 24.87 -85.46
N ALA A 529 25.46 23.94 -85.20
CA ALA A 529 24.77 23.17 -86.22
C ALA A 529 23.93 24.08 -87.14
N LYS A 530 23.20 25.05 -86.57
CA LYS A 530 22.44 26.05 -87.34
C LYS A 530 23.35 26.91 -88.23
N ARG A 531 24.47 27.41 -87.69
CA ARG A 531 25.46 28.16 -88.49
C ARG A 531 26.03 27.31 -89.64
N ARG A 532 26.38 26.06 -89.39
CA ARG A 532 26.84 25.12 -90.45
C ARG A 532 25.75 24.88 -91.49
N ALA A 533 24.49 24.72 -91.08
CA ALA A 533 23.37 24.58 -92.02
C ALA A 533 23.16 25.85 -92.87
N GLU A 534 23.30 27.04 -92.27
CA GLU A 534 23.24 28.31 -93.00
C GLU A 534 24.43 28.50 -93.96
N GLU A 535 25.64 28.10 -93.55
CA GLU A 535 26.83 28.12 -94.41
C GLU A 535 26.71 27.13 -95.57
N LEU A 536 26.24 25.90 -95.32
CA LEU A 536 25.95 24.90 -96.35
C LEU A 536 24.84 25.38 -97.29
N SER A 537 23.82 26.07 -96.77
CA SER A 537 22.77 26.70 -97.58
C SER A 537 23.31 27.83 -98.45
N LYS A 538 24.20 28.69 -97.91
CA LYS A 538 24.86 29.75 -98.67
C LYS A 538 25.78 29.19 -99.74
N SER A 539 26.59 28.17 -99.42
CA SER A 539 27.48 27.52 -100.39
C SER A 539 26.68 26.81 -101.48
N ALA A 540 25.60 26.11 -101.12
CA ALA A 540 24.68 25.48 -102.07
C ALA A 540 24.00 26.50 -103.00
N LYS A 541 23.60 27.67 -102.48
CA LYS A 541 23.07 28.78 -103.31
C LYS A 541 24.14 29.35 -104.24
N GLN A 542 25.39 29.42 -103.79
CA GLN A 542 26.48 29.95 -104.58
C GLN A 542 26.94 28.97 -105.67
N THR A 543 26.96 27.66 -105.40
CA THR A 543 27.15 26.63 -106.43
C THR A 543 25.98 26.62 -107.40
N ALA A 544 24.72 26.65 -106.93
CA ALA A 544 23.57 26.75 -107.82
C ALA A 544 23.63 28.00 -108.73
N ARG A 545 24.11 29.14 -108.22
CA ARG A 545 24.38 30.34 -109.03
C ARG A 545 25.49 30.12 -110.06
N ARG A 546 26.63 29.57 -109.65
CA ARG A 546 27.73 29.26 -110.58
C ARG A 546 27.33 28.26 -111.65
N ASP A 547 26.58 27.23 -111.29
CA ASP A 547 26.06 26.24 -112.21
C ASP A 547 25.04 26.88 -113.16
N SER A 548 24.16 27.76 -112.66
CA SER A 548 23.24 28.53 -113.51
C SER A 548 23.97 29.50 -114.46
N GLU A 549 25.05 30.14 -114.00
CA GLU A 549 25.91 31.01 -114.82
C GLU A 549 26.70 30.22 -115.86
N ALA A 550 27.18 29.01 -115.51
CA ALA A 550 27.84 28.10 -116.44
C ALA A 550 26.88 27.57 -117.50
N ILE A 551 25.63 27.26 -117.12
CA ILE A 551 24.55 26.90 -118.06
C ILE A 551 24.23 28.09 -118.97
N LEU A 552 24.14 29.31 -118.45
CA LEU A 552 23.92 30.51 -119.26
C LEU A 552 25.13 30.84 -120.17
N ALA A 553 26.35 30.60 -119.72
CA ALA A 553 27.56 30.80 -120.51
C ALA A 553 27.67 29.77 -121.64
N THR A 554 27.35 28.50 -121.38
CA THR A 554 27.27 27.46 -122.41
C THR A 554 26.14 27.73 -123.40
N ALA A 555 24.97 28.17 -122.94
CA ALA A 555 23.88 28.61 -123.81
C ALA A 555 24.27 29.84 -124.68
N ARG A 556 25.00 30.81 -124.12
CA ARG A 556 25.53 31.97 -124.88
C ARG A 556 26.60 31.56 -125.88
N ALA A 557 27.48 30.62 -125.53
CA ALA A 557 28.49 30.09 -126.44
C ALA A 557 27.85 29.33 -127.60
N GLN A 558 26.81 28.53 -127.34
CA GLN A 558 26.01 27.87 -128.36
C GLN A 558 25.26 28.88 -129.25
N ALA A 559 24.67 29.93 -128.66
CA ALA A 559 24.04 31.01 -129.41
C ALA A 559 25.03 31.80 -130.28
N LYS A 560 26.26 32.02 -129.80
CA LYS A 560 27.33 32.67 -130.58
C LYS A 560 27.81 31.79 -131.74
N LYS A 561 27.92 30.47 -131.51
CA LYS A 561 28.25 29.49 -132.55
C LYS A 561 27.20 29.46 -133.66
N LEU A 562 25.92 29.46 -133.29
CA LEU A 562 24.80 29.55 -134.25
C LEU A 562 24.77 30.89 -135.01
N MET A 563 25.21 32.00 -134.38
CA MET A 563 25.29 33.31 -135.03
C MET A 563 26.51 33.46 -135.95
N GLU A 564 27.63 32.77 -135.67
CA GLU A 564 28.79 32.68 -136.57
C GLU A 564 28.50 31.74 -137.75
N GLU A 565 27.79 30.63 -137.53
CA GLU A 565 27.25 29.76 -138.60
C GLU A 565 26.24 30.50 -139.49
N ALA A 566 25.49 31.46 -138.96
CA ALA A 566 24.59 32.31 -139.73
C ALA A 566 25.28 33.50 -140.47
N ARG A 567 26.53 33.86 -140.10
CA ARG A 567 27.30 34.94 -140.74
C ARG A 567 28.34 34.46 -141.76
N GLY A 568 28.69 33.18 -141.78
CA GLY A 568 29.63 32.59 -142.74
C GLY A 568 29.02 32.03 -144.04
N ALA A 569 27.69 31.98 -144.16
CA ALA A 569 27.02 31.29 -145.27
C ALA A 569 26.59 32.23 -146.42
N LYS A 570 27.54 32.94 -147.05
CA LYS A 570 27.40 33.54 -148.40
C LYS A 570 28.78 33.78 -149.07
N SER A 571 29.45 32.71 -149.51
CA SER A 571 30.23 32.63 -150.76
C SER A 571 31.02 31.32 -150.82
N ASP A 572 30.70 30.52 -151.84
CA ASP A 572 31.51 29.51 -152.57
C ASP A 572 31.99 28.27 -151.78
N GLU A 573 31.41 27.08 -151.93
CA GLU A 573 31.34 26.15 -153.10
C GLU A 573 32.63 25.34 -153.34
N ALA A 574 32.46 24.01 -153.33
CA ALA A 574 33.29 22.93 -153.85
C ALA A 574 34.36 22.22 -152.96
N ALA A 575 34.20 20.88 -152.96
CA ALA A 575 35.23 19.83 -153.05
C ALA A 575 35.82 19.16 -151.78
N ASP A 576 35.37 17.91 -151.62
CA ASP A 576 36.19 16.68 -151.59
C ASP A 576 36.66 16.04 -150.26
N GLU A 577 36.85 14.74 -150.40
CA GLU A 577 36.85 13.62 -149.47
C GLU A 577 37.99 13.47 -148.43
N GLN A 578 37.69 12.64 -147.42
CA GLN A 578 38.55 11.64 -146.77
C GLN A 578 39.66 12.03 -145.76
N SER A 579 39.48 11.43 -144.57
CA SER A 579 40.46 10.59 -143.84
C SER A 579 41.30 11.18 -142.67
N LYS A 580 41.28 10.39 -141.57
CA LYS A 580 42.32 10.14 -140.55
C LYS A 580 42.58 11.14 -139.41
N GLU A 581 42.40 10.62 -138.19
CA GLU A 581 43.17 10.84 -136.94
C GLU A 581 44.68 11.13 -137.18
N PRO A 582 45.46 11.75 -136.24
CA PRO A 582 45.41 11.51 -134.79
C PRO A 582 45.84 12.65 -133.82
N ALA A 583 45.64 12.36 -132.51
CA ALA A 583 46.57 12.51 -131.39
C ALA A 583 47.16 13.86 -130.89
N GLN A 584 46.96 14.04 -129.57
CA GLN A 584 47.91 14.55 -128.53
C GLN A 584 48.09 16.09 -128.45
N ALA A 585 48.21 16.74 -127.28
CA ALA A 585 48.86 16.30 -126.05
C ALA A 585 48.54 17.20 -124.82
N ASN A 586 48.54 16.55 -123.64
CA ASN A 586 49.35 16.90 -122.44
C ASN A 586 48.78 17.96 -121.45
N GLN A 587 48.85 17.86 -120.11
CA GLN A 587 49.73 17.16 -119.14
C GLN A 587 48.98 16.91 -117.80
N LYS A 588 49.13 15.71 -117.17
CA LYS A 588 49.87 15.36 -115.91
C LYS A 588 49.30 15.97 -114.60
N SER A 589 49.35 15.36 -113.41
CA SER A 589 49.97 14.16 -112.79
C SER A 589 49.40 14.12 -111.35
N GLY A 590 49.01 13.00 -110.70
CA GLY A 590 49.83 11.94 -110.08
C GLY A 590 49.30 11.68 -108.65
N ARG A 591 48.81 10.47 -108.30
CA ARG A 591 49.47 9.36 -107.52
C ARG A 591 49.73 9.70 -106.02
N LYS A 592 49.59 8.83 -105.00
CA LYS A 592 49.41 7.36 -104.84
C LYS A 592 49.10 7.05 -103.33
N ARG A 593 48.52 5.87 -103.04
CA ARG A 593 48.26 5.18 -101.72
C ARG A 593 49.58 4.59 -101.11
N PRO A 594 49.70 3.76 -100.01
CA PRO A 594 48.71 2.92 -99.25
C PRO A 594 48.97 2.57 -97.73
N ALA A 595 48.09 1.71 -97.17
CA ALA A 595 48.14 0.64 -96.09
C ALA A 595 49.23 0.66 -94.97
N GLY A 596 49.09 0.15 -93.74
CA GLY A 596 48.14 -0.68 -92.97
C GLY A 596 48.91 -1.32 -91.78
N GLY A 597 48.29 -1.70 -90.64
CA GLY A 597 48.99 -2.41 -89.55
C GLY A 597 48.19 -2.57 -88.23
N LYS A 598 48.35 -3.72 -87.56
CA LYS A 598 47.54 -4.31 -86.47
C LYS A 598 48.22 -4.27 -85.08
N GLN A 599 47.39 -4.52 -84.03
CA GLN A 599 47.62 -5.25 -82.75
C GLN A 599 47.96 -4.52 -81.41
N THR A 600 47.00 -4.67 -80.46
CA THR A 600 47.05 -5.03 -79.01
C THR A 600 47.90 -4.31 -77.96
N SER A 601 47.23 -3.79 -76.91
CA SER A 601 47.50 -3.93 -75.44
C SER A 601 46.47 -3.06 -74.69
N GLU A 602 45.53 -3.58 -73.89
CA GLU A 602 45.61 -3.95 -72.45
C GLU A 602 45.91 -2.78 -71.47
N ALA A 603 45.05 -2.70 -70.43
CA ALA A 603 45.22 -2.08 -69.10
C ALA A 603 44.79 -0.61 -68.81
N ALA A 604 43.75 -0.54 -67.95
CA ALA A 604 43.61 0.26 -66.72
C ALA A 604 43.30 1.78 -66.75
N GLU A 605 42.15 2.16 -66.15
CA GLU A 605 42.08 3.04 -64.95
C GLU A 605 40.64 3.08 -64.40
N LYS A 606 40.41 2.48 -63.22
CA LYS A 606 40.25 3.14 -61.91
C LYS A 606 38.98 3.98 -61.76
N VAL A 607 37.97 3.31 -61.21
CA VAL A 607 37.02 3.90 -60.26
C VAL A 607 37.81 4.25 -58.99
N SER A 608 37.81 5.53 -58.60
CA SER A 608 38.19 5.96 -57.25
C SER A 608 36.92 6.28 -56.50
N SER A 609 36.70 5.53 -55.42
CA SER A 609 36.03 6.03 -54.23
C SER A 609 36.70 7.33 -53.76
N SER A 610 35.88 8.30 -53.40
CA SER A 610 35.94 9.07 -52.14
C SER A 610 34.54 9.60 -51.88
#